data_AF-A0A7H4N6Q7-F1
#
_entry.id   AF-A0A7H4N6Q7-F1
#
_cell.length_a   1.000
_cell.length_b   1.000
_cell.length_c   1.000
_cell.angle_alpha   90.00
_cell.angle_beta   90.00
_cell.angle_gamma   90.00
#
_symmetry.space_group_name_H-M   'P 1'
#
loop_
_entity.id
_entity.type
_entity.pdbx_description
1 polymer ?
#
loop_
_entity_poly.entity_id
_entity_poly.type
_entity_poly.pdbx_seq_one_letter_code
_entity_poly.pdbx_strand_id
1 'polypeptide(L)'
;MIKAFDLQQGNLPLLVSMPHPGTLLTPEVDQGLTPRAKRLEDTDWHIPLLYQTIADMGASTLCARYSRYVVDINRPADDKPLYSTATTGLFTDIFFDGEALFVPGGAPDAAAKDAILKQVWQPYHQALAAELARLREKFGYALLWDAHSIKSVVPRLFEGRLPDLNFGTADGASCSTPA
;
A
#
# COMPACT_ATOMS: atom_id res chain seq x y z
N MET A 1 -14.29 9.21 -14.34
CA MET A 1 -12.89 8.76 -14.20
C MET A 1 -12.73 8.27 -12.77
N ILE A 2 -12.37 7.01 -12.56
CA ILE A 2 -12.24 6.51 -11.18
C ILE A 2 -10.92 7.02 -10.62
N LYS A 3 -10.97 7.69 -9.46
CA LYS A 3 -9.80 8.27 -8.82
C LYS A 3 -9.07 7.17 -8.05
N ALA A 4 -7.84 6.84 -8.45
CA ALA A 4 -7.05 5.76 -7.85
C ALA A 4 -6.47 6.13 -6.46
N PHE A 5 -6.20 7.42 -6.25
CA PHE A 5 -5.55 7.94 -5.05
C PHE A 5 -6.01 9.37 -4.76
N ASP A 6 -5.83 9.82 -3.53
CA ASP A 6 -5.93 11.23 -3.14
C ASP A 6 -4.52 11.75 -2.87
N LEU A 7 -4.11 12.80 -3.59
CA LEU A 7 -2.83 13.50 -3.40
C LEU A 7 -3.12 14.89 -2.84
N GLN A 8 -2.50 15.21 -1.70
CA GLN A 8 -2.43 16.55 -1.15
C GLN A 8 -0.97 17.01 -1.23
N GLN A 9 -0.71 18.05 -2.02
CA GLN A 9 0.63 18.61 -2.14
C GLN A 9 0.93 19.56 -0.99
N GLY A 10 2.07 19.32 -0.34
CA GLY A 10 2.59 20.12 0.74
C GLY A 10 3.73 21.05 0.33
N ASN A 11 4.30 21.71 1.33
CA ASN A 11 5.41 22.66 1.23
C ASN A 11 6.60 22.29 2.12
N LEU A 12 6.67 21.06 2.63
CA LEU A 12 7.83 20.47 3.28
C LEU A 12 8.51 19.44 2.36
N PRO A 13 9.82 19.14 2.53
CA PRO A 13 10.53 18.11 1.77
C PRO A 13 10.18 16.68 2.23
N LEU A 14 8.91 16.43 2.54
CA LEU A 14 8.39 15.16 3.05
C LEU A 14 7.14 14.77 2.28
N LEU A 15 7.12 13.55 1.76
CA LEU A 15 5.95 12.87 1.23
C LEU A 15 5.63 11.65 2.10
N VAL A 16 4.40 11.59 2.61
CA VAL A 16 3.84 10.40 3.26
C VAL A 16 3.01 9.62 2.23
N SER A 17 3.50 8.45 1.83
CA SER A 17 2.79 7.47 0.98
C SER A 17 1.99 6.53 1.88
N MET A 18 0.70 6.32 1.57
CA MET A 18 -0.21 5.45 2.32
C MET A 18 -0.86 4.49 1.32
N PRO A 19 -0.22 3.35 1.02
CA PRO A 19 -0.65 2.48 -0.08
C PRO A 19 -1.81 1.55 0.28
N HIS A 20 -2.08 1.28 1.57
CA HIS A 20 -3.08 0.29 2.02
C HIS A 20 -4.34 0.79 2.78
N PRO A 21 -4.66 2.09 2.93
CA PRO A 21 -5.90 2.51 3.60
C PRO A 21 -7.14 2.42 2.71
N GLY A 22 -6.97 2.15 1.41
CA GLY A 22 -8.06 2.10 0.45
C GLY A 22 -9.07 0.98 0.73
N THR A 23 -10.33 1.24 0.38
CA THR A 23 -11.47 0.33 0.60
C THR A 23 -12.31 0.11 -0.65
N LEU A 24 -12.02 0.83 -1.74
CA LEU A 24 -12.70 0.60 -3.01
C LEU A 24 -12.32 -0.77 -3.58
N LEU A 25 -13.31 -1.45 -4.12
CA LEU A 25 -13.16 -2.69 -4.88
C LEU A 25 -13.55 -2.44 -6.34
N THR A 26 -12.92 -3.12 -7.28
CA THR A 26 -13.48 -3.21 -8.64
C THR A 26 -14.65 -4.19 -8.63
N PRO A 27 -15.58 -4.11 -9.59
CA PRO A 27 -16.70 -5.05 -9.68
C PRO A 27 -16.26 -6.51 -9.73
N GLU A 28 -15.18 -6.81 -10.47
CA GLU A 28 -14.63 -8.15 -10.63
C GLU A 28 -14.12 -8.71 -9.30
N VAL A 29 -13.41 -7.89 -8.52
CA VAL A 29 -12.89 -8.28 -7.22
C VAL A 29 -14.04 -8.44 -6.22
N ASP A 30 -14.94 -7.46 -6.11
CA ASP A 30 -16.05 -7.50 -5.15
C ASP A 30 -16.96 -8.73 -5.35
N GLN A 31 -17.24 -9.12 -6.59
CA GLN A 31 -18.06 -10.30 -6.88
C GLN A 31 -17.35 -11.62 -6.52
N GLY A 32 -16.03 -11.64 -6.64
CA GLY A 32 -15.21 -12.82 -6.38
C GLY A 32 -14.84 -13.06 -4.92
N LEU A 33 -14.87 -12.02 -4.08
CA LEU A 33 -14.45 -12.12 -2.69
C LEU A 33 -15.38 -13.02 -1.85
N THR A 34 -14.78 -13.78 -0.93
CA THR A 34 -15.52 -14.48 0.12
C THR A 34 -16.25 -13.48 1.03
N PRO A 35 -17.30 -13.91 1.77
CA PRO A 35 -17.98 -13.05 2.75
C PRO A 35 -17.03 -12.49 3.82
N ARG A 36 -15.97 -13.23 4.17
CA ARG A 36 -14.91 -12.76 5.07
C ARG A 36 -14.08 -11.67 4.43
N ALA A 37 -13.64 -11.84 3.18
CA ALA A 37 -12.77 -10.89 2.50
C ALA A 37 -13.45 -9.55 2.22
N LYS A 38 -14.77 -9.52 2.04
CA LYS A 38 -15.54 -8.27 1.95
C LYS A 38 -15.45 -7.37 3.19
N ARG A 39 -14.92 -7.87 4.31
CA ARG A 39 -14.64 -7.06 5.51
C ARG A 39 -13.34 -6.27 5.43
N LEU A 40 -12.48 -6.54 4.44
CA LEU A 40 -11.23 -5.81 4.19
C LEU A 40 -10.32 -5.74 5.43
N GLU A 41 -10.12 -6.88 6.09
CA GLU A 41 -9.44 -6.95 7.39
C GLU A 41 -7.93 -6.66 7.36
N ASP A 42 -7.32 -6.64 6.18
CA ASP A 42 -5.90 -6.31 5.98
C ASP A 42 -5.68 -4.87 5.46
N THR A 43 -6.72 -4.03 5.53
CA THR A 43 -6.64 -2.59 5.25
C THR A 43 -5.98 -1.82 6.39
N ASP A 44 -5.20 -0.80 6.04
CA ASP A 44 -4.52 0.10 6.97
C ASP A 44 -5.44 1.26 7.41
N TRP A 45 -6.56 0.88 8.04
CA TRP A 45 -7.75 1.73 8.25
C TRP A 45 -7.47 3.14 8.80
N HIS A 46 -6.57 3.25 9.78
CA HIS A 46 -6.37 4.47 10.54
C HIS A 46 -5.11 5.25 10.15
N ILE A 47 -4.36 4.80 9.14
CA ILE A 47 -3.14 5.50 8.70
C ILE A 47 -3.41 6.94 8.23
N PRO A 48 -4.47 7.23 7.44
CA PRO A 48 -4.77 8.61 7.06
C PRO A 48 -5.03 9.52 8.26
N LEU A 49 -5.74 9.00 9.29
CA LEU A 49 -6.01 9.73 10.52
C LEU A 49 -4.74 9.96 11.35
N LEU A 50 -3.91 8.92 11.49
CA LEU A 50 -2.66 8.98 12.27
C LEU A 50 -1.70 10.03 11.72
N TYR A 51 -1.64 10.19 10.40
CA TYR A 51 -0.74 11.11 9.72
C TYR A 51 -1.37 12.47 9.39
N GLN A 52 -2.62 12.73 9.80
CA GLN A 52 -3.31 14.01 9.52
C GLN A 52 -2.51 15.21 10.05
N THR A 53 -1.98 15.14 11.27
CA THR A 53 -1.16 16.21 11.85
C THR A 53 0.07 16.54 11.01
N ILE A 54 0.71 15.53 10.40
CA ILE A 54 1.88 15.70 9.54
C ILE A 54 1.48 16.40 8.23
N ALA A 55 0.30 16.07 7.69
CA ALA A 55 -0.27 16.77 6.55
C ALA A 55 -0.58 18.24 6.89
N ASP A 56 -1.17 18.51 8.06
CA ASP A 56 -1.51 19.85 8.55
C ASP A 56 -0.26 20.72 8.78
N MET A 57 0.87 20.10 9.14
CA MET A 57 2.17 20.77 9.22
C MET A 57 2.76 21.15 7.84
N GLY A 58 2.18 20.67 6.74
CA GLY A 58 2.59 21.00 5.38
C GLY A 58 3.33 19.89 4.64
N ALA A 59 3.35 18.65 5.13
CA ALA A 59 3.86 17.53 4.35
C ALA A 59 2.91 17.18 3.19
N SER A 60 3.46 16.66 2.10
CA SER A 60 2.65 16.06 1.05
C SER A 60 2.12 14.70 1.53
N THR A 61 0.90 14.34 1.14
CA THR A 61 0.34 13.00 1.38
C THR A 61 -0.20 12.39 0.10
N LEU A 62 0.03 11.09 -0.08
CA LEU A 62 -0.50 10.29 -1.18
C LEU A 62 -1.20 9.07 -0.60
N CYS A 63 -2.52 9.01 -0.75
CA CYS A 63 -3.38 8.02 -0.12
C CYS A 63 -4.09 7.16 -1.17
N ALA A 64 -3.88 5.84 -1.15
CA ALA A 64 -4.56 4.92 -2.05
C ALA A 64 -6.05 4.81 -1.71
N ARG A 65 -6.90 4.72 -2.75
CA ARG A 65 -8.35 4.57 -2.56
C ARG A 65 -8.84 3.14 -2.71
N TYR A 66 -8.10 2.30 -3.44
CA TYR A 66 -8.43 0.90 -3.65
C TYR A 66 -7.82 0.01 -2.59
N SER A 67 -8.57 -1.03 -2.20
CA SER A 67 -8.08 -2.04 -1.28
C SER A 67 -6.90 -2.79 -1.87
N ARG A 68 -5.98 -3.20 -1.01
CA ARG A 68 -4.88 -4.11 -1.37
C ARG A 68 -5.34 -5.45 -1.95
N TYR A 69 -6.61 -5.84 -1.75
CA TYR A 69 -7.21 -7.02 -2.37
C TYR A 69 -7.51 -6.82 -3.87
N VAL A 70 -7.58 -5.57 -4.34
CA VAL A 70 -7.64 -5.25 -5.77
C VAL A 70 -6.24 -5.30 -6.38
N VAL A 71 -5.30 -4.60 -5.75
CA VAL A 71 -3.88 -4.63 -6.09
C VAL A 71 -3.09 -4.13 -4.88
N ASP A 72 -2.06 -4.87 -4.49
CA ASP A 72 -1.11 -4.40 -3.49
C ASP A 72 -0.15 -3.40 -4.15
N ILE A 73 -0.48 -2.10 -4.06
CA ILE A 73 0.29 -1.03 -4.70
C ILE A 73 1.72 -0.93 -4.14
N ASN A 74 2.00 -1.49 -2.96
CA ASN A 74 3.36 -1.56 -2.40
C ASN A 74 4.18 -2.76 -2.93
N ARG A 75 3.70 -3.42 -3.98
CA ARG A 75 4.45 -4.45 -4.73
C ARG A 75 4.86 -3.92 -6.11
N PRO A 76 6.01 -4.37 -6.65
CA PRO A 76 6.42 -4.02 -8.00
C PRO A 76 5.44 -4.60 -9.02
N ALA A 77 5.27 -3.91 -10.16
CA ALA A 77 4.33 -4.33 -11.20
C ALA A 77 4.66 -5.69 -11.85
N ASP A 78 5.91 -6.15 -11.74
CA ASP A 78 6.35 -7.46 -12.23
C ASP A 78 6.20 -8.59 -11.19
N ASP A 79 5.59 -8.27 -10.03
CA ASP A 79 5.30 -9.17 -8.92
C ASP A 79 6.52 -9.96 -8.40
N LYS A 80 7.73 -9.42 -8.59
CA LYS A 80 8.93 -10.06 -8.06
C LYS A 80 8.88 -10.06 -6.52
N PRO A 81 9.03 -11.22 -5.86
CA PRO A 81 9.01 -11.30 -4.42
C PRO A 81 10.22 -10.56 -3.83
N LEU A 82 9.96 -9.75 -2.80
CA LEU A 82 10.99 -8.98 -2.09
C LEU A 82 11.73 -9.81 -1.03
N TYR A 83 11.11 -10.89 -0.55
CA TYR A 83 11.65 -11.74 0.51
C TYR A 83 11.53 -13.22 0.13
N SER A 84 12.39 -14.04 0.71
CA SER A 84 12.38 -15.51 0.58
C SER A 84 11.36 -16.20 1.48
N THR A 85 10.72 -15.46 2.39
CA THR A 85 9.67 -15.94 3.30
C THR A 85 8.29 -15.89 2.66
N ALA A 86 7.26 -16.43 3.32
CA ALA A 86 5.89 -16.34 2.85
C ALA A 86 5.49 -14.88 2.64
N THR A 87 5.11 -14.53 1.41
CA THR A 87 4.68 -13.18 1.03
C THR A 87 3.32 -13.24 0.34
N THR A 88 2.65 -12.09 0.31
CA THR A 88 1.53 -11.82 -0.61
C THR A 88 2.09 -11.13 -1.86
N GLY A 89 1.62 -11.56 -3.03
CA GLY A 89 1.95 -10.93 -4.32
C GLY A 89 1.12 -9.67 -4.59
N LEU A 90 1.41 -9.02 -5.71
CA LEU A 90 0.76 -7.85 -6.29
C LEU A 90 -0.75 -8.02 -6.42
N PHE A 91 -1.19 -9.23 -6.82
CA PHE A 91 -2.57 -9.65 -6.80
C PHE A 91 -2.72 -10.78 -5.78
N THR A 92 -2.90 -10.40 -4.51
CA THR A 92 -3.03 -11.37 -3.43
C THR A 92 -4.32 -12.16 -3.54
N ASP A 93 -4.25 -13.47 -3.33
CA ASP A 93 -5.36 -14.42 -3.37
C ASP A 93 -5.63 -15.08 -2.01
N ILE A 94 -4.83 -14.74 -0.99
CA ILE A 94 -4.88 -15.30 0.35
C ILE A 94 -4.75 -14.20 1.42
N PHE A 95 -5.40 -14.40 2.56
CA PHE A 95 -5.18 -13.62 3.77
C PHE A 95 -3.78 -13.88 4.35
N PHE A 96 -3.39 -13.04 5.31
CA PHE A 96 -2.16 -13.25 6.08
C PHE A 96 -2.13 -14.56 6.87
N ASP A 97 -3.27 -15.14 7.23
CA ASP A 97 -3.35 -16.47 7.85
C ASP A 97 -3.30 -17.62 6.83
N GLY A 98 -3.38 -17.32 5.52
CA GLY A 98 -3.33 -18.29 4.42
C GLY A 98 -4.69 -18.75 3.90
N GLU A 99 -5.81 -18.30 4.48
CA GLU A 99 -7.12 -18.60 3.91
C GLU A 99 -7.34 -17.88 2.57
N ALA A 100 -8.16 -18.45 1.69
CA ALA A 100 -8.45 -17.86 0.39
C ALA A 100 -9.29 -16.58 0.48
N LEU A 101 -8.90 -15.54 -0.26
CA LEU A 101 -9.67 -14.30 -0.39
C LEU A 101 -10.87 -14.46 -1.31
N PHE A 102 -10.73 -15.26 -2.37
CA PHE A 102 -11.74 -15.45 -3.40
C PHE A 102 -12.47 -16.79 -3.23
N VAL A 103 -13.74 -16.81 -3.62
CA VAL A 103 -14.45 -18.09 -3.83
C VAL A 103 -13.77 -18.85 -4.99
N PRO A 104 -13.92 -20.19 -5.07
CA PRO A 104 -13.35 -20.96 -6.18
C PRO A 104 -13.75 -20.38 -7.55
N GLY A 105 -12.75 -20.00 -8.36
CA GLY A 105 -12.97 -19.37 -9.67
C GLY A 105 -13.33 -17.88 -9.63
N GLY A 106 -13.34 -17.25 -8.46
CA GLY A 106 -13.69 -15.83 -8.28
C GLY A 106 -12.51 -14.85 -8.40
N ALA A 107 -11.27 -15.33 -8.57
CA ALA A 107 -10.12 -14.44 -8.72
C ALA A 107 -10.18 -13.66 -10.05
N PRO A 108 -9.70 -12.40 -10.10
CA PRO A 108 -9.68 -11.61 -11.32
C PRO A 108 -8.80 -12.27 -12.40
N ASP A 109 -9.29 -12.26 -13.64
CA ASP A 109 -8.57 -12.78 -14.79
C ASP A 109 -7.42 -11.86 -15.23
N ALA A 110 -6.66 -12.28 -16.25
CA ALA A 110 -5.53 -11.50 -16.77
C ALA A 110 -5.95 -10.14 -17.32
N ALA A 111 -7.11 -10.04 -17.98
CA ALA A 111 -7.58 -8.79 -18.56
C ALA A 111 -7.98 -7.77 -17.48
N ALA A 112 -8.66 -8.25 -16.43
CA ALA A 112 -8.99 -7.45 -15.25
C ALA A 112 -7.72 -6.98 -14.52
N LYS A 113 -6.75 -7.87 -14.31
CA LYS A 113 -5.45 -7.52 -13.71
C LYS A 113 -4.71 -6.45 -14.52
N ASP A 114 -4.64 -6.59 -15.85
CA ASP A 114 -4.02 -5.59 -16.73
C ASP A 114 -4.72 -4.23 -16.66
N ALA A 115 -6.05 -4.22 -16.59
CA ALA A 115 -6.83 -3.00 -16.43
C ALA A 115 -6.57 -2.34 -15.07
N ILE A 116 -6.53 -3.11 -13.99
CA ILE A 116 -6.20 -2.64 -12.63
C ILE A 116 -4.80 -2.02 -12.60
N LEU A 117 -3.79 -2.65 -13.24
CA LEU A 117 -2.45 -2.08 -13.30
C LEU A 117 -2.43 -0.71 -13.97
N LYS A 118 -3.13 -0.57 -15.11
CA LYS A 118 -3.17 0.69 -15.87
C LYS A 118 -3.97 1.80 -15.18
N GLN A 119 -5.02 1.43 -14.44
CA GLN A 119 -5.98 2.40 -13.89
C GLN A 119 -5.75 2.72 -12.41
N VAL A 120 -5.06 1.83 -11.67
CA VAL A 120 -4.88 1.95 -10.22
C VAL A 120 -3.40 2.02 -9.86
N TRP A 121 -2.64 0.97 -10.17
CA TRP A 121 -1.22 0.87 -9.78
C TRP A 121 -0.38 1.96 -10.46
N GLN A 122 -0.47 2.07 -11.78
CA GLN A 122 0.38 2.98 -12.55
C GLN A 122 0.12 4.45 -12.24
N PRO A 123 -1.13 4.95 -12.12
CA PRO A 123 -1.38 6.32 -11.71
C PRO A 123 -0.85 6.65 -10.31
N TYR A 124 -0.96 5.72 -9.35
CA TYR A 124 -0.40 5.92 -8.00
C TYR A 124 1.13 6.09 -8.06
N HIS A 125 1.83 5.18 -8.74
CA HIS A 125 3.28 5.22 -8.87
C HIS A 125 3.77 6.43 -9.66
N GLN A 126 3.02 6.87 -10.68
CA GLN A 126 3.31 8.12 -11.40
C GLN A 126 3.18 9.34 -10.49
N ALA A 127 2.13 9.41 -9.66
CA ALA A 127 1.94 10.51 -8.72
C ALA A 127 3.02 10.53 -7.63
N LEU A 128 3.38 9.36 -7.10
CA LEU A 128 4.48 9.19 -6.15
C LEU A 128 5.79 9.72 -6.73
N ALA A 129 6.17 9.28 -7.94
CA ALA A 129 7.40 9.71 -8.59
C ALA A 129 7.40 11.20 -8.92
N ALA A 130 6.29 11.73 -9.44
CA ALA A 130 6.16 13.14 -9.79
C ALA A 130 6.26 14.04 -8.55
N GLU A 131 5.65 13.65 -7.45
CA GLU A 131 5.68 14.44 -6.22
C GLU A 131 7.06 14.42 -5.56
N LEU A 132 7.74 13.27 -5.51
CA LEU A 132 9.13 13.20 -5.06
C LEU A 132 10.06 14.04 -5.94
N ALA A 133 9.88 14.01 -7.26
CA ALA A 133 10.65 14.84 -8.18
C ALA A 133 10.44 16.34 -7.90
N ARG A 134 9.18 16.77 -7.73
CA ARG A 134 8.83 18.15 -7.40
C ARG A 134 9.46 18.61 -6.08
N LEU A 135 9.40 17.76 -5.04
CA LEU A 135 10.00 18.07 -3.73
C LEU A 135 11.53 18.19 -3.84
N ARG A 136 12.18 17.26 -4.55
CA ARG A 136 13.63 17.32 -4.79
C ARG A 136 14.05 18.57 -5.57
N GLU A 137 13.30 18.95 -6.59
CA GLU A 137 13.55 20.18 -7.36
C GLU A 137 13.46 21.42 -6.48
N LYS A 138 12.46 21.48 -5.59
CA LYS A 138 12.22 22.63 -4.73
C LYS A 138 13.20 22.75 -3.56
N PHE A 139 13.58 21.64 -2.92
CA PHE A 139 14.33 21.65 -1.65
C PHE A 139 15.75 21.10 -1.78
N GLY A 140 16.14 20.57 -2.94
CA GLY A 140 17.40 19.85 -3.15
C GLY A 140 17.38 18.40 -2.67
N TYR A 141 16.35 17.99 -1.91
CA TYR A 141 16.13 16.63 -1.42
C TYR A 141 14.64 16.37 -1.19
N ALA A 142 14.28 15.10 -1.00
CA ALA A 142 12.95 14.69 -0.55
C ALA A 142 13.06 13.46 0.36
N LEU A 143 12.22 13.41 1.38
CA LEU A 143 12.01 12.26 2.24
C LEU A 143 10.71 11.56 1.85
N LEU A 144 10.76 10.23 1.77
CA LEU A 144 9.60 9.37 1.59
C LEU A 144 9.35 8.60 2.88
N TRP A 145 8.16 8.76 3.46
CA TRP A 145 7.66 7.89 4.52
C TRP A 145 6.57 7.01 3.94
N ASP A 146 6.83 5.71 3.86
CA ASP A 146 5.84 4.72 3.43
C ASP A 146 5.11 4.17 4.67
N ALA A 147 3.90 4.64 4.88
CA ALA A 147 3.16 4.53 6.13
C ALA A 147 2.20 3.35 6.12
N HIS A 148 2.29 2.53 7.17
CA HIS A 148 1.58 1.26 7.28
C HIS A 148 1.08 0.96 8.69
N SER A 149 0.07 0.10 8.76
CA SER A 149 -0.31 -0.60 9.98
C SER A 149 -0.33 -2.12 9.74
N ILE A 150 -0.32 -2.90 10.81
CA ILE A 150 -0.47 -4.34 10.70
C ILE A 150 -1.06 -4.89 12.01
N LYS A 151 -1.74 -6.04 11.93
CA LYS A 151 -2.15 -6.80 13.12
C LYS A 151 -0.91 -7.10 13.98
N SER A 152 -1.02 -6.92 15.30
CA SER A 152 0.12 -7.08 16.21
C SER A 152 0.64 -8.52 16.34
N VAL A 153 -0.15 -9.51 15.91
CA VAL A 153 0.21 -10.93 15.89
C VAL A 153 -0.22 -11.51 14.56
N VAL A 154 0.74 -11.99 13.76
CA VAL A 154 0.50 -12.62 12.45
C VAL A 154 1.38 -13.87 12.35
N PRO A 155 0.96 -15.01 12.94
CA PRO A 155 1.86 -16.15 13.19
C PRO A 155 2.47 -16.79 11.93
N ARG A 156 1.78 -16.68 10.79
CA ARG A 156 2.29 -17.18 9.50
C ARG A 156 3.45 -16.34 8.94
N LEU A 157 3.54 -15.07 9.33
CA LEU A 157 4.54 -14.12 8.83
C LEU A 157 5.65 -13.86 9.84
N PHE A 158 5.31 -13.80 11.14
CA PHE A 158 6.23 -13.41 12.20
C PHE A 158 6.03 -14.25 13.47
N GLU A 159 7.12 -14.49 14.19
CA GLU A 159 7.06 -15.11 15.53
C GLU A 159 6.63 -14.07 16.58
N GLY A 160 5.69 -14.45 17.44
CA GLY A 160 5.29 -13.64 18.59
C GLY A 160 4.48 -12.38 18.25
N ARG A 161 4.55 -11.39 19.15
CA ARG A 161 3.92 -10.08 19.00
C ARG A 161 4.92 -9.09 18.39
N LEU A 162 4.51 -8.39 17.36
CA LEU A 162 5.31 -7.33 16.73
C LEU A 162 5.51 -6.14 17.69
N PRO A 163 6.62 -5.39 17.54
CA PRO A 163 6.79 -4.10 18.20
C PRO A 163 5.64 -3.14 17.85
N ASP A 164 5.35 -2.19 18.74
CA ASP A 164 4.31 -1.19 18.49
C ASP A 164 4.66 -0.24 17.34
N LEU A 165 5.96 0.00 17.12
CA LEU A 165 6.50 0.75 15.98
C LEU A 165 7.59 -0.07 15.30
N ASN A 166 7.51 -0.17 13.98
CA ASN A 166 8.48 -0.87 13.15
C ASN A 166 9.04 0.08 12.08
N PHE A 167 10.36 0.28 12.09
CA PHE A 167 11.04 1.15 11.13
C PHE A 167 11.81 0.31 10.13
N GLY A 168 11.33 0.27 8.88
CA GLY A 168 12.01 -0.42 7.79
C GLY A 168 13.01 0.49 7.08
N THR A 169 14.27 0.10 7.04
CA THR A 169 15.35 0.85 6.35
C THR A 169 16.01 0.08 5.21
N ALA A 170 15.44 -1.06 4.80
CA ALA A 170 16.01 -1.97 3.81
C ALA A 170 17.49 -2.29 4.14
N ASP A 171 17.74 -2.78 5.35
CA ASP A 171 19.08 -3.07 5.88
C ASP A 171 20.05 -1.86 5.81
N GLY A 172 19.51 -0.65 6.02
CA GLY A 172 20.25 0.61 5.97
C GLY A 172 20.43 1.21 4.57
N ALA A 173 19.92 0.56 3.52
CA ALA A 173 20.05 1.05 2.15
C ALA A 173 19.09 2.20 1.81
N SER A 174 17.93 2.32 2.49
CA SER A 174 16.94 3.36 2.20
C SER A 174 17.00 4.57 3.14
N CYS A 175 17.56 4.40 4.34
CA CYS A 175 17.76 5.46 5.31
C CYS A 175 18.91 5.10 6.25
N SER A 176 19.67 6.09 6.72
CA SER A 176 20.69 5.88 7.75
C SER A 176 20.06 5.32 9.02
N THR A 177 20.65 4.28 9.60
CA THR A 177 20.28 3.86 10.95
C THR A 177 20.54 5.01 11.94
N PRO A 178 19.66 5.22 12.94
CA PRO A 178 19.94 6.16 14.01
C PRO A 178 21.33 5.87 14.60
N ALA A 179 22.14 6.92 14.76
CA ALA A 179 23.42 6.82 15.47
C ALA A 179 23.21 6.54 16.97
#